data_AF-A0A4Y9AEH9-F1
#
_entry.id   AF-A0A4Y9AEH9-F1
#
_cell.length_a   1.000
_cell.length_b   1.000
_cell.length_c   1.000
_cell.angle_alpha   90.00
_cell.angle_beta   90.00
_cell.angle_gamma   90.00
#
_symmetry.space_group_name_H-M   'P 1'
#
loop_
_entity.id
_entity.type
_entity.pdbx_description
1 polymer ?
#
loop_
_entity_poly.entity_id
_entity_poly.type
_entity_poly.pdbx_seq_one_letter_code
_entity_poly.pdbx_strand_id
1 'polypeptide(L)'
;MDKAMQAAVRFFKSEQAYQKLFAQFKKKYESLGRIGGTVPVRLFTEKELEVIGGFFGMPGSRLAEKGSISVVAFERQLADTRFGDVELKALLDAYFGEVIISKKQWKQEKTDSLRRFIEELRAEHAALGFWFDHLLENSADVRWIWTLIDKEPDCFAVMAARVDGAYRHLPVSPERLPMFSQRITGDPHAFDLQTDLGKLWLHLLAVAADIAHPFSTEAINELLQDFNIYRDDLLNYVTCAGLYAETADGMHPVWKAAVGQNTVQIVPIRELVPLTKIYPSYGSDVWIVENSGVCATLLDYKPDASIVCTNGQFTLAALMLLDRLTESECTLHYAGDFDPEGLGMAQRLLDRYPGGRVQLWHMDGMAYAESNPVKELSEERLEKLNRIEHPRLVEVADLMKAKGKAGYQEALVERMVKDIL
;
A
#
# COMPACT_ATOMS: atom_id res chain seq x y z
N MET A 1 31.00 8.93 41.32
CA MET A 1 31.60 7.59 41.12
C MET A 1 32.40 7.25 42.35
N ASP A 2 32.08 6.15 43.02
CA ASP A 2 32.71 5.75 44.28
C ASP A 2 34.22 5.45 44.12
N LYS A 3 35.02 5.67 45.17
CA LYS A 3 36.47 5.43 45.17
C LYS A 3 36.79 3.96 44.84
N ALA A 4 35.98 3.02 45.33
CA ALA A 4 36.12 1.59 45.04
C ALA A 4 35.91 1.28 43.55
N MET A 5 34.88 1.87 42.93
CA MET A 5 34.59 1.74 41.49
C MET A 5 35.73 2.30 40.63
N GLN A 6 36.26 3.48 40.96
CA GLN A 6 37.39 4.05 40.21
C GLN A 6 38.66 3.19 40.31
N ALA A 7 38.93 2.61 41.49
CA ALA A 7 40.05 1.70 41.69
C ALA A 7 39.87 0.39 40.90
N ALA A 8 38.65 -0.16 40.86
CA ALA A 8 38.31 -1.35 40.07
C ALA A 8 38.50 -1.09 38.57
N VAL A 9 37.95 0.00 38.04
CA VAL A 9 38.12 0.36 36.62
C VAL A 9 39.61 0.54 36.27
N ARG A 10 40.40 1.21 37.12
CA ARG A 10 41.85 1.37 36.88
C ARG A 10 42.58 0.03 36.88
N PHE A 11 42.24 -0.88 37.79
CA PHE A 11 42.83 -2.21 37.85
C PHE A 11 42.50 -3.04 36.61
N PHE A 12 41.24 -3.12 36.20
CA PHE A 12 40.88 -3.91 35.03
C PHE A 12 41.33 -3.27 33.72
N LYS A 13 41.56 -1.95 33.68
CA LYS A 13 42.18 -1.28 32.52
C LYS A 13 43.70 -1.45 32.45
N SER A 14 44.37 -1.91 33.50
CA SER A 14 45.84 -2.04 33.49
C SER A 14 46.34 -3.26 32.71
N GLU A 15 45.46 -4.23 32.42
CA GLU A 15 45.82 -5.46 31.72
C GLU A 15 44.96 -5.67 30.47
N GLN A 16 45.62 -5.97 29.34
CA GLN A 16 44.94 -6.17 28.05
C GLN A 16 43.99 -7.39 28.06
N ALA A 17 44.27 -8.40 28.91
CA ALA A 17 43.44 -9.59 29.05
C ALA A 17 42.01 -9.25 29.49
N TYR A 18 41.86 -8.33 30.45
CA TYR A 18 40.54 -7.90 30.93
C TYR A 18 39.82 -7.02 29.93
N GLN A 19 40.53 -6.24 29.12
CA GLN A 19 39.91 -5.50 28.02
C GLN A 19 39.20 -6.44 27.04
N LYS A 20 39.85 -7.53 26.61
CA LYS A 20 39.21 -8.55 25.78
C LYS A 20 38.08 -9.26 26.50
N LEU A 21 38.29 -9.65 27.77
CA LEU A 21 37.28 -10.37 28.54
C LEU A 21 36.01 -9.54 28.75
N PHE A 22 36.15 -8.27 29.14
CA PHE A 22 35.03 -7.37 29.38
C PHE A 22 34.30 -7.01 28.09
N ALA A 23 35.00 -6.95 26.95
CA ALA A 23 34.34 -6.81 25.65
C ALA A 23 33.44 -8.03 25.34
N GLN A 24 33.85 -9.23 25.74
CA GLN A 24 33.00 -10.43 25.61
C GLN A 24 31.86 -10.44 26.63
N PHE A 25 32.09 -10.00 27.87
CA PHE A 25 31.03 -9.86 28.87
C PHE A 25 29.97 -8.84 28.45
N LYS A 26 30.38 -7.69 27.90
CA LYS A 26 29.49 -6.71 27.29
C LYS A 26 28.60 -7.35 26.22
N LYS A 27 29.19 -8.08 25.25
CA LYS A 27 28.44 -8.82 24.22
C LYS A 27 27.44 -9.83 24.80
N LYS A 28 27.81 -10.52 25.90
CA LYS A 28 26.90 -11.45 26.59
C LYS A 28 25.76 -10.73 27.27
N TYR A 29 26.02 -9.61 27.93
CA TYR A 29 24.99 -8.79 28.54
C TYR A 29 24.04 -8.21 27.48
N GLU A 30 24.56 -7.65 26.39
CA GLU A 30 23.77 -7.14 25.26
C GLU A 30 22.85 -8.23 24.69
N SER A 31 23.30 -9.49 24.66
CA SER A 31 22.50 -10.61 24.15
C SER A 31 21.48 -11.16 25.15
N LEU A 32 21.82 -11.26 26.44
CA LEU A 32 21.02 -11.96 27.45
C LEU A 32 20.19 -11.03 28.34
N GLY A 33 20.60 -9.77 28.47
CA GLY A 33 20.01 -8.77 29.37
C GLY A 33 20.17 -9.05 30.86
N ARG A 34 21.12 -9.93 31.22
CA ARG A 34 21.50 -10.23 32.60
C ARG A 34 22.95 -10.69 32.65
N ILE A 35 23.56 -10.64 33.84
CA ILE A 35 24.87 -11.24 34.08
C ILE A 35 24.74 -12.76 33.93
N GLY A 36 25.37 -13.32 32.89
CA GLY A 36 25.13 -14.70 32.50
C GLY A 36 25.90 -15.14 31.26
N GLY A 37 25.89 -16.45 31.02
CA GLY A 37 26.57 -17.09 29.89
C GLY A 37 28.06 -17.35 30.13
N THR A 38 28.73 -17.81 29.09
CA THR A 38 30.15 -18.21 29.13
C THR A 38 30.91 -17.68 27.92
N VAL A 39 32.18 -17.35 28.11
CA VAL A 39 33.11 -16.89 27.08
C VAL A 39 34.11 -18.01 26.78
N PRO A 40 34.26 -18.47 25.53
CA PRO A 40 35.21 -19.54 25.19
C PRO A 40 36.67 -19.12 25.45
N VAL A 41 37.46 -19.98 26.08
CA VAL A 41 38.89 -19.69 26.39
C VAL A 41 39.76 -19.59 25.14
N ARG A 42 39.36 -20.23 24.03
CA ARG A 42 40.03 -20.14 22.71
C ARG A 42 40.17 -18.71 22.14
N LEU A 43 39.47 -17.74 22.72
CA LEU A 43 39.56 -16.32 22.34
C LEU A 43 40.76 -15.59 22.97
N PHE A 44 41.47 -16.25 23.88
CA PHE A 44 42.57 -15.68 24.67
C PHE A 44 43.87 -16.45 24.40
N THR A 45 44.99 -15.74 24.44
CA THR A 45 46.33 -16.32 24.41
C THR A 45 46.67 -16.95 25.76
N GLU A 46 47.69 -17.82 25.81
CA GLU A 46 48.15 -18.43 27.08
C GLU A 46 48.51 -17.36 28.14
N LYS A 47 49.17 -16.27 27.72
CA LYS A 47 49.51 -15.14 28.60
C LYS A 47 48.26 -14.46 29.18
N GLU A 48 47.23 -14.26 28.35
CA GLU A 48 45.97 -13.67 28.79
C GLU A 48 45.19 -14.61 29.71
N LEU A 49 45.23 -15.93 29.45
CA LEU A 49 44.63 -16.94 30.32
C LEU A 49 45.34 -17.03 31.66
N GLU A 50 46.65 -16.79 31.74
CA GLU A 50 47.37 -16.74 33.02
C GLU A 50 46.90 -15.55 33.87
N VAL A 51 46.75 -14.37 33.25
CA VAL A 51 46.22 -13.17 33.93
C VAL A 51 44.78 -13.40 34.43
N ILE A 52 43.91 -13.93 33.56
CA ILE A 52 42.51 -14.21 33.91
C ILE A 52 42.43 -15.35 34.95
N GLY A 53 43.26 -16.38 34.82
CA GLY A 53 43.35 -17.49 35.77
C GLY A 53 43.75 -17.00 37.16
N GLY A 54 44.71 -16.09 37.23
CA GLY A 54 45.14 -15.43 38.46
C GLY A 54 43.98 -14.76 39.22
N PHE A 55 43.03 -14.16 38.51
CA PHE A 55 41.81 -13.60 39.12
C PHE A 55 40.96 -14.65 39.85
N PHE A 56 40.88 -15.86 39.28
CA PHE A 56 40.16 -17.00 39.84
C PHE A 56 41.01 -17.85 40.81
N GLY A 57 42.24 -17.42 41.14
CA GLY A 57 43.15 -18.19 41.98
C GLY A 57 43.56 -19.54 41.37
N MET A 58 43.63 -19.64 40.03
CA MET A 58 44.06 -20.87 39.35
C MET A 58 45.02 -20.60 38.18
N PRO A 59 45.90 -21.56 37.83
CA PRO A 59 46.76 -21.40 36.66
C PRO A 59 45.97 -21.27 35.36
N GLY A 60 46.53 -20.55 34.37
CA GLY A 60 45.92 -20.38 33.06
C GLY A 60 45.68 -21.69 32.30
N SER A 61 46.53 -22.70 32.51
CA SER A 61 46.36 -24.06 31.97
C SER A 61 45.08 -24.74 32.47
N ARG A 62 44.77 -24.64 33.76
CA ARG A 62 43.52 -25.16 34.34
C ARG A 62 42.30 -24.41 33.81
N LEU A 63 42.44 -23.10 33.58
CA LEU A 63 41.38 -22.32 32.96
C LEU A 63 41.15 -22.75 31.50
N ALA A 64 42.22 -23.06 30.76
CA ALA A 64 42.14 -23.59 29.40
C ALA A 64 41.40 -24.94 29.34
N GLU A 65 41.69 -25.86 30.27
CA GLU A 65 41.00 -27.17 30.39
C GLU A 65 39.49 -27.04 30.65
N LYS A 66 39.06 -26.02 31.41
CA LYS A 66 37.62 -25.74 31.63
C LYS A 66 36.88 -25.32 30.36
N GLY A 67 37.59 -24.91 29.30
CA GLY A 67 37.03 -24.59 27.99
C GLY A 67 36.24 -23.26 27.91
N SER A 68 35.75 -22.72 29.02
CA SER A 68 35.03 -21.45 29.05
C SER A 68 35.13 -20.72 30.39
N ILE A 69 34.99 -19.39 30.34
CA ILE A 69 34.95 -18.50 31.49
C ILE A 69 33.49 -18.08 31.71
N SER A 70 32.94 -18.39 32.88
CA SER A 70 31.56 -18.03 33.25
C SER A 70 31.48 -16.60 33.77
N VAL A 71 30.55 -15.82 33.22
CA VAL A 71 30.33 -14.42 33.66
C VAL A 71 29.83 -14.39 35.11
N VAL A 72 28.97 -15.34 35.49
CA VAL A 72 28.45 -15.48 36.87
C VAL A 72 29.56 -15.90 37.83
N ALA A 73 30.48 -16.78 37.39
CA ALA A 73 31.62 -17.15 38.22
C ALA A 73 32.56 -15.96 38.43
N PHE A 74 32.75 -15.13 37.40
CA PHE A 74 33.53 -13.91 37.51
C PHE A 74 32.90 -12.92 38.49
N GLU A 75 31.59 -12.72 38.44
CA GLU A 75 30.86 -11.86 39.39
C GLU A 75 31.01 -12.34 40.84
N ARG A 76 30.87 -13.66 41.08
CA ARG A 76 31.09 -14.25 42.41
C ARG A 76 32.52 -14.02 42.88
N GLN A 77 33.51 -14.25 42.02
CA GLN A 77 34.91 -14.03 42.34
C GLN A 77 35.21 -12.54 42.61
N LEU A 78 34.55 -11.62 41.89
CA LEU A 78 34.68 -10.19 42.13
C LEU A 78 34.22 -9.81 43.54
N ALA A 79 33.12 -10.42 44.02
CA ALA A 79 32.60 -10.24 45.37
C ALA A 79 33.62 -10.64 46.47
N ASP A 80 34.46 -11.65 46.19
CA ASP A 80 35.49 -12.16 47.11
C ASP A 80 36.82 -11.38 47.04
N THR A 81 36.91 -10.32 46.22
CA THR A 81 38.12 -9.50 46.08
C THR A 81 38.01 -8.20 46.88
N ARG A 82 39.08 -7.38 46.87
CA ARG A 82 39.05 -5.99 47.39
C ARG A 82 38.01 -5.08 46.72
N PHE A 83 37.32 -5.56 45.69
CA PHE A 83 36.24 -4.86 44.98
C PHE A 83 34.86 -5.47 45.32
N GLY A 84 34.70 -6.12 46.47
CA GLY A 84 33.48 -6.84 46.82
C GLY A 84 32.19 -6.02 46.82
N ASP A 85 32.29 -4.71 47.08
CA ASP A 85 31.17 -3.76 47.05
C ASP A 85 30.79 -3.30 45.62
N VAL A 86 31.49 -3.79 44.59
CA VAL A 86 31.29 -3.39 43.19
C VAL A 86 30.52 -4.47 42.43
N GLU A 87 29.29 -4.16 42.03
CA GLU A 87 28.52 -5.04 41.14
C GLU A 87 29.15 -5.11 39.74
N LEU A 88 29.21 -6.31 39.15
CA LEU A 88 29.86 -6.53 37.86
C LEU A 88 29.19 -5.72 36.74
N LYS A 89 27.87 -5.54 36.77
CA LYS A 89 27.16 -4.70 35.79
C LYS A 89 27.59 -3.24 35.89
N ALA A 90 27.58 -2.67 37.09
CA ALA A 90 28.00 -1.29 37.32
C ALA A 90 29.48 -1.08 36.96
N LEU A 91 30.34 -2.09 37.19
CA LEU A 91 31.73 -2.08 36.75
C LEU A 91 31.85 -2.04 35.23
N LEU A 92 31.11 -2.88 34.51
CA LEU A 92 31.13 -2.89 33.04
C LEU A 92 30.66 -1.53 32.48
N ASP A 93 29.60 -0.93 33.03
CA ASP A 93 29.11 0.39 32.61
C ASP A 93 30.18 1.47 32.83
N ALA A 94 30.78 1.52 34.02
CA ALA A 94 31.84 2.45 34.35
C ALA A 94 33.12 2.21 33.53
N TYR A 95 33.41 0.95 33.16
CA TYR A 95 34.58 0.58 32.38
C TYR A 95 34.48 1.10 30.94
N PHE A 96 33.31 0.95 30.30
CA PHE A 96 33.05 1.40 28.92
C PHE A 96 32.58 2.85 28.84
N GLY A 97 32.15 3.45 29.94
CA GLY A 97 31.68 4.84 29.98
C GLY A 97 30.25 5.03 29.44
N GLU A 98 29.47 3.95 29.40
CA GLU A 98 28.09 3.94 28.90
C GLU A 98 27.24 2.96 29.72
N VAL A 99 25.92 3.15 29.74
CA VAL A 99 25.00 2.17 30.35
C VAL A 99 24.74 1.06 29.34
N ILE A 100 25.30 -0.12 29.58
CA ILE A 100 25.12 -1.27 28.69
C ILE A 100 23.70 -1.80 28.85
N ILE A 101 22.90 -1.77 27.79
CA ILE A 101 21.55 -2.32 27.77
C ILE A 101 21.49 -3.56 26.87
N SER A 102 20.46 -4.38 27.08
CA SER A 102 20.24 -5.54 26.22
C SER A 102 19.66 -5.12 24.87
N LYS A 103 19.90 -5.91 23.81
CA LYS A 103 19.24 -5.73 22.51
C LYS A 103 17.71 -5.75 22.62
N LYS A 104 17.18 -6.57 23.53
CA LYS A 104 15.74 -6.63 23.83
C LYS A 104 15.25 -5.30 24.43
N GLN A 105 15.97 -4.79 25.42
CA GLN A 105 15.64 -3.54 26.11
C GLN A 105 15.77 -2.34 25.16
N TRP A 106 16.85 -2.27 24.39
CA TRP A 106 17.01 -1.24 23.36
C TRP A 106 15.84 -1.24 22.36
N LYS A 107 15.42 -2.42 21.89
CA LYS A 107 14.25 -2.54 21.00
C LYS A 107 12.95 -2.10 21.67
N GLN A 108 12.77 -2.43 22.95
CA GLN A 108 11.60 -2.04 23.72
C GLN A 108 11.56 -0.52 23.94
N GLU A 109 12.63 0.07 24.48
CA GLU A 109 12.76 1.52 24.69
C GLU A 109 12.56 2.31 23.39
N LYS A 110 13.09 1.78 22.29
CA LYS A 110 12.88 2.36 20.95
C LYS A 110 11.41 2.32 20.52
N THR A 111 10.74 1.19 20.72
CA THR A 111 9.31 1.03 20.41
C THR A 111 8.46 1.96 21.29
N ASP A 112 8.77 2.04 22.58
CA ASP A 112 8.05 2.89 23.54
C ASP A 112 8.30 4.38 23.29
N SER A 113 9.49 4.75 22.81
CA SER A 113 9.79 6.12 22.39
C SER A 113 8.97 6.53 21.16
N LEU A 114 8.91 5.66 20.15
CA LEU A 114 8.13 5.92 18.94
C LEU A 114 6.62 5.97 19.22
N ARG A 115 6.12 5.09 20.11
CA ARG A 115 4.72 5.11 20.55
C ARG A 115 4.37 6.42 21.27
N ARG A 116 5.20 6.86 22.22
CA ARG A 116 5.00 8.15 22.90
C ARG A 116 5.00 9.32 21.92
N PHE A 117 5.90 9.32 20.95
CA PHE A 117 5.92 10.35 19.91
C PHE A 117 4.61 10.41 19.11
N ILE A 118 4.03 9.24 18.77
CA ILE A 118 2.73 9.18 18.09
C ILE A 118 1.58 9.62 19.00
N GLU A 119 1.61 9.26 20.29
CA GLU A 119 0.63 9.72 21.27
C GLU A 119 0.68 11.26 21.46
N GLU A 120 1.87 11.86 21.44
CA GLU A 120 2.07 13.32 21.46
C GLU A 120 1.44 13.98 20.23
N LEU A 121 1.76 13.50 19.01
CA LEU A 121 1.15 14.00 17.78
C LEU A 121 -0.37 13.83 17.75
N ARG A 122 -0.87 12.70 18.28
CA ARG A 122 -2.31 12.45 18.42
C ARG A 122 -3.00 13.49 19.30
N ALA A 123 -2.34 13.91 20.38
CA ALA A 123 -2.87 14.94 21.27
C ALA A 123 -2.90 16.33 20.60
N GLU A 124 -1.92 16.62 19.75
CA GLU A 124 -1.82 17.88 19.01
C GLU A 124 -2.80 17.96 17.82
N HIS A 125 -3.05 16.83 17.16
CA HIS A 125 -3.84 16.73 15.94
C HIS A 125 -5.12 15.91 16.16
N ALA A 126 -6.00 16.40 17.04
CA ALA A 126 -7.21 15.69 17.45
C ALA A 126 -8.12 15.23 16.29
N ALA A 127 -8.17 15.99 15.19
CA ALA A 127 -8.95 15.62 13.99
C ALA A 127 -8.47 14.30 13.35
N LEU A 128 -7.21 13.94 13.56
CA LEU A 128 -6.58 12.72 13.05
C LEU A 128 -6.47 11.62 14.11
N GLY A 129 -7.19 11.73 15.23
CA GLY A 129 -7.11 10.74 16.31
C GLY A 129 -7.31 9.30 15.83
N PHE A 130 -8.28 9.10 14.94
CA PHE A 130 -8.57 7.80 14.31
C PHE A 130 -7.37 7.23 13.53
N TRP A 131 -6.63 8.09 12.82
CA TRP A 131 -5.50 7.67 12.00
C TRP A 131 -4.30 7.33 12.88
N PHE A 132 -4.02 8.12 13.91
CA PHE A 132 -2.96 7.81 14.87
C PHE A 132 -3.27 6.54 15.70
N ASP A 133 -4.54 6.31 16.04
CA ASP A 133 -4.97 5.06 16.69
C ASP A 133 -4.65 3.86 15.77
N HIS A 134 -4.99 3.95 14.49
CA HIS A 134 -4.62 2.94 13.48
C HIS A 134 -3.10 2.72 13.37
N LEU A 135 -2.30 3.79 13.42
CA LEU A 135 -0.83 3.66 13.43
C LEU A 135 -0.34 2.88 14.66
N LEU A 136 -0.94 3.11 15.83
CA LEU A 136 -0.58 2.47 17.11
C LEU A 136 -0.92 0.97 17.15
N GLU A 137 -1.95 0.53 16.40
CA GLU A 137 -2.26 -0.88 16.19
C GLU A 137 -1.10 -1.65 15.52
N ASN A 138 -0.25 -0.93 14.79
CA ASN A 138 1.00 -1.44 14.19
C ASN A 138 0.78 -2.67 13.31
N SER A 139 -0.24 -2.59 12.47
CA SER A 139 -0.58 -3.55 11.43
C SER A 139 0.46 -3.58 10.28
N ALA A 140 0.28 -4.51 9.35
CA ALA A 140 1.25 -4.75 8.28
C ALA A 140 1.42 -3.56 7.32
N ASP A 141 0.34 -2.80 7.09
CA ASP A 141 0.22 -1.65 6.19
C ASP A 141 0.91 -0.38 6.70
N VAL A 142 1.07 -0.23 8.03
CA VAL A 142 1.70 0.96 8.63
C VAL A 142 3.22 0.84 8.78
N ARG A 143 3.82 -0.32 8.49
CA ARG A 143 5.26 -0.58 8.70
C ARG A 143 6.18 0.42 8.00
N TRP A 144 5.81 0.89 6.82
CA TRP A 144 6.59 1.89 6.10
C TRP A 144 6.54 3.26 6.80
N ILE A 145 5.40 3.61 7.42
CA ILE A 145 5.22 4.82 8.23
C ILE A 145 6.08 4.74 9.48
N TRP A 146 6.05 3.61 10.20
CA TRP A 146 6.94 3.39 11.34
C TRP A 146 8.42 3.50 10.97
N THR A 147 8.80 3.03 9.78
CA THR A 147 10.17 3.18 9.27
C THR A 147 10.51 4.64 8.95
N LEU A 148 9.55 5.41 8.43
CA LEU A 148 9.70 6.84 8.16
C LEU A 148 9.87 7.64 9.46
N ILE A 149 9.02 7.40 10.46
CA ILE A 149 9.08 8.04 11.78
C ILE A 149 10.43 7.75 12.46
N ASP A 150 10.91 6.50 12.40
CA ASP A 150 12.19 6.12 13.00
C ASP A 150 13.39 6.81 12.36
N LYS A 151 13.33 7.09 11.05
CA LYS A 151 14.42 7.74 10.33
C LYS A 151 14.39 9.26 10.47
N GLU A 152 13.21 9.86 10.37
CA GLU A 152 13.03 11.30 10.27
C GLU A 152 11.82 11.79 11.09
N PRO A 153 11.89 11.73 12.44
CA PRO A 153 10.74 12.08 13.29
C PRO A 153 10.29 13.54 13.13
N ASP A 154 11.23 14.49 13.04
CA ASP A 154 10.91 15.91 12.85
C ASP A 154 10.23 16.16 11.50
N CYS A 155 10.67 15.48 10.44
CA CYS A 155 10.05 15.54 9.13
C CYS A 155 8.63 14.97 9.16
N PHE A 156 8.44 13.84 9.85
CA PHE A 156 7.13 13.24 10.06
C PHE A 156 6.19 14.18 10.82
N ALA A 157 6.65 14.85 11.89
CA ALA A 157 5.82 15.83 12.61
C ALA A 157 5.34 16.96 11.70
N VAL A 158 6.20 17.48 10.82
CA VAL A 158 5.82 18.49 9.83
C VAL A 158 4.80 17.94 8.82
N MET A 159 4.99 16.70 8.36
CA MET A 159 4.02 16.05 7.46
C MET A 159 2.68 15.81 8.16
N ALA A 160 2.69 15.34 9.41
CA ALA A 160 1.51 15.15 10.25
C ALA A 160 0.69 16.44 10.37
N ALA A 161 1.34 17.57 10.65
CA ALA A 161 0.69 18.87 10.69
C ALA A 161 0.08 19.28 9.32
N ARG A 162 0.76 18.97 8.21
CA ARG A 162 0.24 19.25 6.85
C ARG A 162 -0.96 18.39 6.50
N VAL A 163 -0.94 17.08 6.81
CA VAL A 163 -2.09 16.21 6.54
C VAL A 163 -3.27 16.53 7.44
N ASP A 164 -3.03 16.95 8.69
CA ASP A 164 -4.07 17.45 9.59
C ASP A 164 -4.70 18.74 9.05
N GLY A 165 -3.87 19.68 8.59
CA GLY A 165 -4.33 20.89 7.90
C GLY A 165 -5.15 20.56 6.64
N ALA A 166 -4.70 19.61 5.82
CA ALA A 166 -5.41 19.16 4.63
C ALA A 166 -6.78 18.53 4.97
N TYR A 167 -6.81 17.63 5.95
CA TYR A 167 -8.02 16.91 6.34
C TYR A 167 -9.10 17.86 6.90
N ARG A 168 -8.70 18.85 7.71
CA ARG A 168 -9.62 19.88 8.23
C ARG A 168 -10.17 20.82 7.16
N HIS A 169 -9.49 20.93 6.02
CA HIS A 169 -9.86 21.84 4.93
C HIS A 169 -10.15 21.09 3.63
N LEU A 170 -10.66 19.87 3.75
CA LEU A 170 -11.18 19.09 2.64
C LEU A 170 -12.18 19.92 1.81
N PRO A 171 -12.15 19.79 0.48
CA PRO A 171 -13.01 20.57 -0.38
C PRO A 171 -14.49 20.18 -0.21
N VAL A 172 -15.34 21.20 -0.10
CA VAL A 172 -16.82 21.03 -0.10
C VAL A 172 -17.36 20.85 -1.52
N SER A 173 -16.61 21.31 -2.52
CA SER A 173 -16.93 21.21 -3.94
C SER A 173 -15.71 20.69 -4.71
N PRO A 174 -15.89 20.02 -5.85
CA PRO A 174 -14.80 19.47 -6.67
C PRO A 174 -13.59 20.38 -6.83
N GLU A 175 -12.43 19.94 -6.35
CA GLU A 175 -11.14 20.64 -6.42
C GLU A 175 -10.07 19.72 -7.03
N ARG A 176 -9.13 20.30 -7.80
CA ARG A 176 -8.06 19.53 -8.44
C ARG A 176 -6.91 19.36 -7.44
N LEU A 177 -6.31 18.17 -7.38
CA LEU A 177 -5.24 17.85 -6.43
C LEU A 177 -4.09 18.87 -6.44
N PRO A 178 -3.61 19.39 -7.59
CA PRO A 178 -2.57 20.42 -7.57
C PRO A 178 -3.01 21.74 -6.95
N MET A 179 -4.27 22.14 -7.16
CA MET A 179 -4.84 23.35 -6.57
C MET A 179 -5.05 23.20 -5.07
N PHE A 180 -5.56 22.03 -4.65
CA PHE A 180 -5.68 21.65 -3.25
C PHE A 180 -4.30 21.66 -2.56
N SER A 181 -3.30 21.05 -3.19
CA SER A 181 -1.91 21.01 -2.69
C SER A 181 -1.32 22.40 -2.53
N GLN A 182 -1.47 23.26 -3.55
CA GLN A 182 -1.04 24.66 -3.51
C GLN A 182 -1.74 25.44 -2.39
N ARG A 183 -3.05 25.24 -2.22
CA ARG A 183 -3.86 25.94 -1.22
C ARG A 183 -3.48 25.57 0.21
N ILE A 184 -3.18 24.28 0.46
CA ILE A 184 -2.86 23.79 1.80
C ILE A 184 -1.39 23.99 2.16
N THR A 185 -0.48 23.76 1.22
CA THR A 185 0.97 23.65 1.51
C THR A 185 1.81 24.74 0.85
N GLY A 186 1.26 25.48 -0.11
CA GLY A 186 2.01 26.41 -0.95
C GLY A 186 2.78 25.77 -2.11
N ASP A 187 2.69 24.43 -2.25
CA ASP A 187 3.36 23.64 -3.29
C ASP A 187 2.32 22.77 -4.03
N PRO A 188 2.17 22.89 -5.35
CA PRO A 188 1.16 22.15 -6.10
C PRO A 188 1.46 20.65 -6.24
N HIS A 189 2.69 20.21 -5.93
CA HIS A 189 3.11 18.81 -6.03
C HIS A 189 3.24 18.12 -4.67
N ALA A 190 2.88 18.80 -3.58
CA ALA A 190 3.07 18.30 -2.23
C ALA A 190 2.38 16.95 -1.97
N PHE A 191 1.15 16.76 -2.48
CA PHE A 191 0.37 15.54 -2.32
C PHE A 191 0.47 14.57 -3.51
N ASP A 192 1.44 14.74 -4.39
CA ASP A 192 1.66 13.79 -5.47
C ASP A 192 2.03 12.38 -4.93
N LEU A 193 1.59 11.32 -5.61
CA LEU A 193 1.69 9.93 -5.13
C LEU A 193 3.12 9.43 -4.91
N GLN A 194 4.11 10.06 -5.56
CA GLN A 194 5.53 9.72 -5.39
C GLN A 194 6.14 10.32 -4.11
N THR A 195 5.55 11.36 -3.53
CA THR A 195 6.05 12.03 -2.32
C THR A 195 5.61 11.26 -1.08
N ASP A 196 6.39 11.35 0.01
CA ASP A 196 5.99 10.69 1.26
C ASP A 196 4.75 11.35 1.87
N LEU A 197 4.59 12.68 1.70
CA LEU A 197 3.39 13.39 2.10
C LEU A 197 2.14 12.93 1.32
N GLY A 198 2.25 12.71 0.01
CA GLY A 198 1.16 12.17 -0.82
C GLY A 198 0.78 10.74 -0.44
N LYS A 199 1.78 9.88 -0.14
CA LYS A 199 1.52 8.53 0.38
C LYS A 199 0.81 8.54 1.74
N LEU A 200 1.25 9.42 2.66
CA LEU A 200 0.60 9.60 3.96
C LEU A 200 -0.83 10.11 3.80
N TRP A 201 -1.05 11.08 2.91
CA TRP A 201 -2.38 11.60 2.59
C TRP A 201 -3.31 10.51 2.08
N LEU A 202 -2.86 9.73 1.09
CA LEU A 202 -3.64 8.62 0.53
C LEU A 202 -3.96 7.55 1.58
N HIS A 203 -2.97 7.19 2.41
CA HIS A 203 -3.18 6.25 3.51
C HIS A 203 -4.19 6.77 4.53
N LEU A 204 -4.09 8.05 4.91
CA LEU A 204 -5.03 8.67 5.84
C LEU A 204 -6.45 8.65 5.30
N LEU A 205 -6.65 9.01 4.03
CA LEU A 205 -7.97 8.97 3.39
C LEU A 205 -8.51 7.53 3.32
N ALA A 206 -7.67 6.54 3.01
CA ALA A 206 -8.09 5.14 2.97
C ALA A 206 -8.57 4.64 4.35
N VAL A 207 -7.85 4.99 5.42
CA VAL A 207 -8.28 4.69 6.80
C VAL A 207 -9.56 5.45 7.15
N ALA A 208 -9.70 6.71 6.72
CA ALA A 208 -10.90 7.51 6.97
C ALA A 208 -12.14 6.94 6.25
N ALA A 209 -11.96 6.31 5.09
CA ALA A 209 -13.00 5.65 4.32
C ALA A 209 -13.22 4.17 4.72
N ASP A 210 -12.45 3.65 5.68
CA ASP A 210 -12.47 2.24 6.11
C ASP A 210 -12.24 1.25 4.95
N ILE A 211 -11.29 1.58 4.06
CA ILE A 211 -10.89 0.73 2.93
C ILE A 211 -9.42 0.35 2.99
N ALA A 212 -9.06 -0.74 2.31
CA ALA A 212 -7.67 -1.09 2.10
C ALA A 212 -6.95 -0.01 1.28
N HIS A 213 -5.66 0.19 1.57
CA HIS A 213 -4.84 1.15 0.84
C HIS A 213 -4.87 0.87 -0.68
N PRO A 214 -5.29 1.83 -1.51
CA PRO A 214 -5.44 1.60 -2.94
C PRO A 214 -4.08 1.61 -3.65
N PHE A 215 -3.89 0.67 -4.59
CA PHE A 215 -2.66 0.55 -5.39
C PHE A 215 -2.85 0.88 -6.88
N SER A 216 -4.08 0.76 -7.40
CA SER A 216 -4.38 1.08 -8.80
C SER A 216 -4.71 2.56 -8.96
N THR A 217 -4.37 3.14 -10.11
CA THR A 217 -4.73 4.53 -10.44
C THR A 217 -6.23 4.79 -10.34
N GLU A 218 -7.04 3.81 -10.75
CA GLU A 218 -8.50 3.82 -10.67
C GLU A 218 -8.99 3.94 -9.22
N ALA A 219 -8.59 3.01 -8.34
CA ALA A 219 -8.99 3.02 -6.93
C ALA A 219 -8.48 4.25 -6.18
N ILE A 220 -7.30 4.77 -6.55
CA ILE A 220 -6.80 6.04 -6.02
C ILE A 220 -7.69 7.21 -6.44
N ASN A 221 -8.13 7.25 -7.70
CA ASN A 221 -9.01 8.31 -8.18
C ASN A 221 -10.39 8.22 -7.52
N GLU A 222 -10.96 7.03 -7.36
CA GLU A 222 -12.22 6.81 -6.63
C GLU A 222 -12.10 7.29 -5.17
N LEU A 223 -11.07 6.86 -4.45
CA LEU A 223 -10.85 7.31 -3.08
C LEU A 223 -10.75 8.84 -3.00
N LEU A 224 -10.01 9.48 -3.91
CA LEU A 224 -9.91 10.94 -3.91
C LEU A 224 -11.25 11.62 -4.26
N GLN A 225 -12.05 11.02 -5.16
CA GLN A 225 -13.38 11.51 -5.51
C GLN A 225 -14.32 11.54 -4.30
N ASP A 226 -14.28 10.53 -3.43
CA ASP A 226 -15.08 10.49 -2.19
C ASP A 226 -14.83 11.72 -1.30
N PHE A 227 -13.65 12.32 -1.43
CA PHE A 227 -13.24 13.54 -0.74
C PHE A 227 -13.27 14.80 -1.62
N ASN A 228 -14.00 14.78 -2.75
CA ASN A 228 -14.11 15.86 -3.75
C ASN A 228 -12.77 16.30 -4.39
N ILE A 229 -11.76 15.44 -4.39
CA ILE A 229 -10.43 15.71 -4.95
C ILE A 229 -10.26 14.96 -6.26
N TYR A 230 -9.81 15.66 -7.30
CA TYR A 230 -9.61 15.09 -8.63
C TYR A 230 -8.16 15.29 -9.07
N ARG A 231 -7.48 14.23 -9.49
CA ARG A 231 -6.09 14.34 -9.99
C ARG A 231 -6.04 15.00 -11.37
N ASP A 232 -6.91 14.54 -12.26
CA ASP A 232 -7.14 15.07 -13.59
C ASP A 232 -8.62 14.84 -13.93
N ASP A 233 -9.33 15.91 -14.28
CA ASP A 233 -10.74 15.88 -14.62
C ASP A 233 -11.03 16.25 -16.08
N LEU A 234 -9.97 16.41 -16.91
CA LEU A 234 -10.07 16.70 -18.35
C LEU A 234 -9.59 15.53 -19.22
N LEU A 235 -8.49 14.87 -18.84
CA LEU A 235 -7.94 13.73 -19.59
C LEU A 235 -8.39 12.38 -19.02
N ASN A 236 -9.19 12.40 -17.96
CA ASN A 236 -9.96 11.27 -17.49
C ASN A 236 -11.38 11.40 -18.07
N TYR A 237 -11.68 10.61 -19.11
CA TYR A 237 -12.90 10.71 -19.89
C TYR A 237 -13.45 9.33 -20.27
N VAL A 238 -14.68 9.33 -20.77
CA VAL A 238 -15.36 8.19 -21.37
C VAL A 238 -15.94 8.57 -22.73
N THR A 239 -15.89 7.66 -23.70
CA THR A 239 -16.50 7.87 -25.00
C THR A 239 -17.91 7.27 -24.99
N CYS A 240 -18.93 8.01 -25.44
CA CYS A 240 -20.30 7.50 -25.49
C CYS A 240 -21.13 8.15 -26.60
N ALA A 241 -22.19 7.48 -27.02
CA ALA A 241 -23.19 7.98 -27.97
C ALA A 241 -24.60 7.46 -27.62
N GLY A 242 -25.63 8.13 -28.14
CA GLY A 242 -27.01 7.68 -27.97
C GLY A 242 -27.54 7.76 -26.53
N LEU A 243 -27.01 8.66 -25.71
CA LEU A 243 -27.43 8.85 -24.31
C LEU A 243 -28.00 10.25 -24.09
N TYR A 244 -29.06 10.35 -23.31
CA TYR A 244 -29.52 11.60 -22.70
C TYR A 244 -28.93 11.76 -21.30
N ALA A 245 -28.83 13.01 -20.85
CA ALA A 245 -28.45 13.34 -19.48
C ALA A 245 -29.27 14.50 -18.95
N GLU A 246 -29.42 14.54 -17.64
CA GLU A 246 -30.10 15.62 -16.91
C GLU A 246 -29.15 16.24 -15.90
N THR A 247 -29.38 17.53 -15.60
CA THR A 247 -28.81 18.23 -14.43
C THR A 247 -29.93 18.53 -13.43
N ALA A 248 -29.63 19.25 -12.36
CA ALA A 248 -30.66 19.77 -11.46
C ALA A 248 -31.69 20.67 -12.18
N ASP A 249 -31.31 21.29 -13.31
CA ASP A 249 -32.16 22.19 -14.10
C ASP A 249 -32.96 21.46 -15.19
N GLY A 250 -32.83 20.13 -15.30
CA GLY A 250 -33.52 19.28 -16.28
C GLY A 250 -32.62 18.80 -17.41
N MET A 251 -33.22 18.51 -18.58
CA MET A 251 -32.54 17.91 -19.73
C MET A 251 -31.34 18.74 -20.21
N HIS A 252 -30.16 18.11 -20.29
CA HIS A 252 -28.93 18.77 -20.68
C HIS A 252 -28.93 19.08 -22.20
N PRO A 253 -28.80 20.35 -22.62
CA PRO A 253 -29.00 20.74 -24.02
C PRO A 253 -27.97 20.13 -24.98
N VAL A 254 -26.70 20.01 -24.55
CA VAL A 254 -25.63 19.39 -25.36
C VAL A 254 -25.90 17.90 -25.60
N TRP A 255 -26.20 17.12 -24.55
CA TRP A 255 -26.54 15.70 -24.69
C TRP A 255 -27.77 15.48 -25.56
N LYS A 256 -28.80 16.33 -25.40
CA LYS A 256 -29.99 16.30 -26.26
C LYS A 256 -29.64 16.54 -27.74
N ALA A 257 -28.80 17.53 -28.02
CA ALA A 257 -28.34 17.82 -29.37
C ALA A 257 -27.46 16.69 -29.93
N ALA A 258 -26.60 16.08 -29.09
CA ALA A 258 -25.73 14.98 -29.49
C ALA A 258 -26.55 13.76 -29.95
N VAL A 259 -27.61 13.39 -29.22
CA VAL A 259 -28.54 12.34 -29.66
C VAL A 259 -29.24 12.74 -30.96
N GLY A 260 -29.75 13.98 -31.06
CA GLY A 260 -30.45 14.46 -32.25
C GLY A 260 -29.56 14.54 -33.52
N GLN A 261 -28.24 14.52 -33.36
CA GLN A 261 -27.26 14.55 -34.45
C GLN A 261 -26.45 13.25 -34.55
N ASN A 262 -26.79 12.20 -33.78
CA ASN A 262 -26.03 10.94 -33.70
C ASN A 262 -24.52 11.17 -33.51
N THR A 263 -24.15 12.13 -32.66
CA THR A 263 -22.76 12.53 -32.44
C THR A 263 -22.14 11.75 -31.29
N VAL A 264 -20.92 11.27 -31.51
CA VAL A 264 -20.08 10.65 -30.48
C VAL A 264 -19.51 11.73 -29.56
N GLN A 265 -19.63 11.52 -28.26
CA GLN A 265 -19.11 12.42 -27.23
C GLN A 265 -17.90 11.79 -26.55
N ILE A 266 -16.87 12.60 -26.28
CA ILE A 266 -15.80 12.29 -25.34
C ILE A 266 -16.07 13.15 -24.11
N VAL A 267 -16.53 12.52 -23.03
CA VAL A 267 -17.04 13.21 -21.85
C VAL A 267 -16.03 13.10 -20.72
N PRO A 268 -15.35 14.20 -20.34
CA PRO A 268 -14.43 14.20 -19.20
C PRO A 268 -15.21 14.23 -17.88
N ILE A 269 -14.56 13.85 -16.77
CA ILE A 269 -15.15 13.92 -15.41
C ILE A 269 -15.82 15.27 -15.16
N ARG A 270 -15.18 16.37 -15.58
CA ARG A 270 -15.69 17.73 -15.43
C ARG A 270 -17.13 17.91 -15.88
N GLU A 271 -17.52 17.25 -16.99
CA GLU A 271 -18.86 17.33 -17.57
C GLU A 271 -19.82 16.28 -16.98
N LEU A 272 -19.31 15.24 -16.30
CA LEU A 272 -20.12 14.21 -15.63
C LEU A 272 -20.57 14.64 -14.23
N VAL A 273 -19.72 15.36 -13.49
CA VAL A 273 -19.99 15.85 -12.14
C VAL A 273 -21.34 16.57 -11.98
N PRO A 274 -21.74 17.53 -12.85
CA PRO A 274 -22.98 18.27 -12.67
C PRO A 274 -24.24 17.49 -13.08
N LEU A 275 -24.08 16.33 -13.74
CA LEU A 275 -25.22 15.53 -14.16
C LEU A 275 -25.88 14.91 -12.93
N THR A 276 -27.18 14.65 -13.01
CA THR A 276 -27.97 13.95 -11.99
C THR A 276 -28.50 12.62 -12.50
N LYS A 277 -28.71 12.47 -13.82
CA LYS A 277 -29.12 11.22 -14.47
C LYS A 277 -28.49 11.08 -15.85
N ILE A 278 -28.29 9.84 -16.27
CA ILE A 278 -27.88 9.46 -17.63
C ILE A 278 -28.69 8.22 -18.02
N TYR A 279 -29.27 8.22 -19.22
CA TYR A 279 -30.10 7.11 -19.71
C TYR A 279 -30.08 7.03 -21.24
N PRO A 280 -30.35 5.85 -21.83
CA PRO A 280 -30.35 5.69 -23.28
C PRO A 280 -31.43 6.52 -23.98
N SER A 281 -31.17 6.88 -25.24
CA SER A 281 -32.13 7.59 -26.09
C SER A 281 -33.37 6.75 -26.41
N TYR A 282 -33.24 5.42 -26.35
CA TYR A 282 -34.31 4.46 -26.58
C TYR A 282 -34.13 3.21 -25.71
N GLY A 283 -35.24 2.69 -25.17
CA GLY A 283 -35.22 1.47 -24.36
C GLY A 283 -34.49 1.65 -23.03
N SER A 284 -33.85 0.57 -22.57
CA SER A 284 -33.09 0.53 -21.31
C SER A 284 -31.70 -0.08 -21.47
N ASP A 285 -31.35 -0.53 -22.67
CA ASP A 285 -30.12 -1.26 -22.94
C ASP A 285 -29.00 -0.31 -23.36
N VAL A 286 -27.82 -0.49 -22.77
CA VAL A 286 -26.60 0.24 -23.14
C VAL A 286 -25.51 -0.76 -23.45
N TRP A 287 -24.93 -0.63 -24.63
CA TRP A 287 -23.85 -1.48 -25.12
C TRP A 287 -22.51 -0.93 -24.66
N ILE A 288 -21.66 -1.77 -24.07
CA ILE A 288 -20.35 -1.38 -23.58
C ILE A 288 -19.30 -2.19 -24.33
N VAL A 289 -18.37 -1.49 -24.96
CA VAL A 289 -17.25 -2.09 -25.69
C VAL A 289 -15.92 -1.52 -25.20
N GLU A 290 -14.88 -2.35 -25.22
CA GLU A 290 -13.54 -1.91 -24.82
C GLU A 290 -12.84 -1.15 -25.96
N ASN A 291 -13.00 -1.62 -27.19
CA ASN A 291 -12.23 -1.18 -28.35
C ASN A 291 -12.93 -0.05 -29.13
N SER A 292 -12.21 1.05 -29.37
CA SER A 292 -12.74 2.20 -30.09
C SER A 292 -13.09 1.91 -31.56
N GLY A 293 -12.36 1.02 -32.22
CA GLY A 293 -12.64 0.59 -33.58
C GLY A 293 -13.93 -0.23 -33.68
N VAL A 294 -14.17 -1.10 -32.69
CA VAL A 294 -15.45 -1.82 -32.56
C VAL A 294 -16.59 -0.84 -32.33
N CYS A 295 -16.43 0.12 -31.39
CA CYS A 295 -17.42 1.17 -31.15
C CYS A 295 -17.78 1.95 -32.41
N ALA A 296 -16.77 2.45 -33.13
CA ALA A 296 -16.96 3.19 -34.37
C ALA A 296 -17.69 2.36 -35.42
N THR A 297 -17.31 1.09 -35.58
CA THR A 297 -17.94 0.20 -36.56
C THR A 297 -19.41 -0.06 -36.21
N LEU A 298 -19.74 -0.29 -34.93
CA LEU A 298 -21.14 -0.49 -34.50
C LEU A 298 -21.99 0.75 -34.79
N LEU A 299 -21.44 1.95 -34.59
CA LEU A 299 -22.11 3.20 -34.89
C LEU A 299 -22.27 3.47 -36.39
N ASP A 300 -21.39 2.95 -37.25
CA ASP A 300 -21.60 3.00 -38.71
C ASP A 300 -22.83 2.20 -39.14
N TYR A 301 -23.11 1.07 -38.47
CA TYR A 301 -24.30 0.25 -38.73
C TYR A 301 -25.57 0.80 -38.06
N LYS A 302 -25.44 1.28 -36.82
CA LYS A 302 -26.55 1.84 -36.04
C LYS A 302 -26.14 3.15 -35.35
N PRO A 303 -26.26 4.30 -36.05
CA PRO A 303 -25.80 5.60 -35.54
C PRO A 303 -26.52 6.09 -34.28
N ASP A 304 -27.73 5.59 -34.03
CA ASP A 304 -28.56 5.95 -32.88
C ASP A 304 -28.39 4.99 -31.68
N ALA A 305 -27.46 4.04 -31.75
CA ALA A 305 -27.22 3.09 -30.65
C ALA A 305 -26.72 3.79 -29.38
N SER A 306 -27.27 3.38 -28.24
CA SER A 306 -26.78 3.77 -26.92
C SER A 306 -25.56 2.94 -26.55
N ILE A 307 -24.36 3.52 -26.73
CA ILE A 307 -23.09 2.81 -26.59
C ILE A 307 -22.09 3.60 -25.75
N VAL A 308 -21.28 2.88 -24.98
CA VAL A 308 -20.17 3.37 -24.17
C VAL A 308 -18.90 2.63 -24.61
N CYS A 309 -17.84 3.37 -24.87
CA CYS A 309 -16.51 2.83 -25.14
C CYS A 309 -15.53 3.24 -24.05
N THR A 310 -14.91 2.24 -23.41
CA THR A 310 -14.00 2.46 -22.28
C THR A 310 -12.58 2.77 -22.72
N ASN A 311 -12.20 2.43 -23.96
CA ASN A 311 -10.86 2.60 -24.52
C ASN A 311 -9.78 1.84 -23.72
N GLY A 312 -10.08 0.59 -23.35
CA GLY A 312 -9.26 -0.21 -22.44
C GLY A 312 -9.79 -0.19 -21.00
N GLN A 313 -8.87 -0.21 -20.02
CA GLN A 313 -9.20 -0.25 -18.59
C GLN A 313 -10.14 0.89 -18.17
N PHE A 314 -11.00 0.63 -17.19
CA PHE A 314 -11.97 1.63 -16.72
C PHE A 314 -11.27 2.89 -16.20
N THR A 315 -11.69 4.03 -16.75
CA THR A 315 -11.40 5.34 -16.20
C THR A 315 -12.43 5.67 -15.13
N LEU A 316 -12.12 6.64 -14.27
CA LEU A 316 -13.09 7.12 -13.28
C LEU A 316 -14.33 7.71 -13.98
N ALA A 317 -14.14 8.44 -15.09
CA ALA A 317 -15.24 8.92 -15.91
C ALA A 317 -16.13 7.78 -16.44
N ALA A 318 -15.55 6.66 -16.87
CA ALA A 318 -16.31 5.50 -17.31
C ALA A 318 -17.15 4.94 -16.15
N LEU A 319 -16.54 4.72 -14.97
CA LEU A 319 -17.27 4.25 -13.80
C LEU A 319 -18.40 5.19 -13.39
N MET A 320 -18.13 6.49 -13.30
CA MET A 320 -19.16 7.51 -12.98
C MET A 320 -20.34 7.45 -13.97
N LEU A 321 -20.07 7.30 -15.26
CA LEU A 321 -21.14 7.18 -16.25
C LEU A 321 -21.92 5.87 -16.07
N LEU A 322 -21.23 4.75 -15.87
CA LEU A 322 -21.86 3.44 -15.66
C LEU A 322 -22.71 3.41 -14.39
N ASP A 323 -22.23 4.00 -13.29
CA ASP A 323 -22.97 4.12 -12.02
C ASP A 323 -24.32 4.83 -12.27
N ARG A 324 -24.30 5.95 -12.99
CA ARG A 324 -25.52 6.73 -13.32
C ARG A 324 -26.49 5.99 -14.23
N LEU A 325 -25.97 5.18 -15.17
CA LEU A 325 -26.80 4.31 -15.99
C LEU A 325 -27.48 3.23 -15.14
N THR A 326 -26.75 2.60 -14.23
CA THR A 326 -27.32 1.59 -13.32
C THR A 326 -28.33 2.19 -12.32
N GLU A 327 -28.07 3.39 -11.79
CA GLU A 327 -29.03 4.14 -10.96
C GLU A 327 -30.30 4.50 -11.74
N SER A 328 -30.19 4.69 -13.07
CA SER A 328 -31.30 4.92 -13.98
C SER A 328 -31.93 3.62 -14.49
N GLU A 329 -31.67 2.50 -13.82
CA GLU A 329 -32.25 1.18 -14.10
C GLU A 329 -31.92 0.64 -15.51
N CYS A 330 -30.80 1.04 -16.09
CA CYS A 330 -30.35 0.52 -17.38
C CYS A 330 -29.75 -0.89 -17.26
N THR A 331 -29.83 -1.66 -18.35
CA THR A 331 -29.12 -2.92 -18.51
C THR A 331 -27.84 -2.66 -19.30
N LEU A 332 -26.71 -3.06 -18.73
CA LEU A 332 -25.38 -2.86 -19.29
C LEU A 332 -24.92 -4.15 -19.99
N HIS A 333 -24.70 -4.10 -21.30
CA HIS A 333 -24.23 -5.23 -22.11
C HIS A 333 -22.74 -5.08 -22.41
N TYR A 334 -21.89 -5.78 -21.65
CA TYR A 334 -20.44 -5.64 -21.75
C TYR A 334 -19.80 -6.69 -22.67
N ALA A 335 -19.03 -6.23 -23.65
CA ALA A 335 -18.12 -7.03 -24.45
C ALA A 335 -16.69 -6.46 -24.39
N GLY A 336 -15.70 -7.35 -24.34
CA GLY A 336 -14.27 -6.98 -24.37
C GLY A 336 -13.44 -8.02 -25.10
N ASP A 337 -12.12 -7.86 -25.07
CA ASP A 337 -11.20 -8.83 -25.65
C ASP A 337 -11.17 -10.14 -24.82
N PHE A 338 -10.89 -11.25 -25.50
CA PHE A 338 -10.60 -12.53 -24.84
C PHE A 338 -9.13 -12.58 -24.45
N ASP A 339 -8.77 -11.79 -23.46
CA ASP A 339 -7.46 -11.79 -22.82
C ASP A 339 -7.62 -11.61 -21.29
N PRO A 340 -6.54 -11.76 -20.49
CA PRO A 340 -6.65 -11.64 -19.04
C PRO A 340 -7.19 -10.28 -18.56
N GLU A 341 -6.90 -9.21 -19.29
CA GLU A 341 -7.31 -7.86 -19.00
C GLU A 341 -8.80 -7.65 -19.31
N GLY A 342 -9.29 -8.12 -20.46
CA GLY A 342 -10.69 -8.06 -20.87
C GLY A 342 -11.62 -8.91 -19.99
N LEU A 343 -11.20 -10.13 -19.63
CA LEU A 343 -11.93 -10.96 -18.64
C LEU A 343 -11.89 -10.34 -17.25
N GLY A 344 -10.75 -9.74 -16.87
CA GLY A 344 -10.61 -9.03 -15.61
C GLY A 344 -11.56 -7.83 -15.51
N MET A 345 -11.71 -7.06 -16.58
CA MET A 345 -12.69 -5.97 -16.66
C MET A 345 -14.13 -6.47 -16.57
N ALA A 346 -14.46 -7.56 -17.27
CA ALA A 346 -15.78 -8.18 -17.20
C ALA A 346 -16.13 -8.59 -15.76
N GLN A 347 -15.20 -9.25 -15.07
CA GLN A 347 -15.37 -9.64 -13.66
C GLN A 347 -15.57 -8.41 -12.77
N ARG A 348 -14.75 -7.36 -12.91
CA ARG A 348 -14.89 -6.14 -12.11
C ARG A 348 -16.26 -5.47 -12.28
N LEU A 349 -16.84 -5.45 -13.48
CA LEU A 349 -18.20 -4.94 -13.68
C LEU A 349 -19.25 -5.80 -12.98
N LEU A 350 -19.14 -7.12 -13.09
CA LEU A 350 -20.07 -8.04 -12.43
C LEU A 350 -20.01 -7.91 -10.91
N ASP A 351 -18.80 -7.78 -10.35
CA ASP A 351 -18.58 -7.63 -8.91
C ASP A 351 -19.08 -6.26 -8.41
N ARG A 352 -18.86 -5.19 -9.19
CA ARG A 352 -19.36 -3.83 -8.85
C ARG A 352 -20.88 -3.75 -8.87
N TYR A 353 -21.54 -4.45 -9.81
CA TYR A 353 -22.98 -4.37 -10.03
C TYR A 353 -23.68 -5.75 -9.86
N PRO A 354 -23.74 -6.30 -8.64
CA PRO A 354 -24.23 -7.66 -8.39
C PRO A 354 -25.74 -7.82 -8.64
N GLY A 355 -26.49 -6.74 -8.82
CA GLY A 355 -27.95 -6.72 -9.01
C GLY A 355 -28.45 -7.26 -10.36
N GLY A 356 -27.60 -7.91 -11.15
CA GLY A 356 -27.97 -8.50 -12.44
C GLY A 356 -28.17 -7.51 -13.58
N ARG A 357 -27.84 -6.22 -13.37
CA ARG A 357 -27.91 -5.18 -14.40
C ARG A 357 -26.80 -5.31 -15.45
N VAL A 358 -25.73 -6.05 -15.17
CA VAL A 358 -24.64 -6.33 -16.12
C VAL A 358 -24.84 -7.69 -16.78
N GLN A 359 -24.90 -7.66 -18.11
CA GLN A 359 -24.94 -8.84 -18.96
C GLN A 359 -23.65 -8.93 -19.77
N LEU A 360 -23.04 -10.10 -19.76
CA LEU A 360 -21.92 -10.42 -20.63
C LEU A 360 -22.44 -10.58 -22.07
N TRP A 361 -21.93 -9.76 -22.98
CA TRP A 361 -22.28 -9.74 -24.38
C TRP A 361 -21.19 -10.44 -25.19
N HIS A 362 -21.51 -11.63 -25.70
CA HIS A 362 -20.59 -12.52 -26.42
C HIS A 362 -19.25 -12.75 -25.69
N MET A 363 -19.27 -12.86 -24.36
CA MET A 363 -18.11 -13.26 -23.54
C MET A 363 -18.29 -14.70 -23.03
N ASP A 364 -18.56 -15.62 -23.95
CA ASP A 364 -18.77 -17.05 -23.68
C ASP A 364 -17.81 -17.93 -24.51
N GLY A 365 -17.81 -19.24 -24.25
CA GLY A 365 -16.91 -20.18 -24.91
C GLY A 365 -17.13 -20.30 -26.42
N MET A 366 -18.38 -20.09 -26.89
CA MET A 366 -18.69 -20.12 -28.32
C MET A 366 -18.10 -18.89 -29.02
N ALA A 367 -18.31 -17.72 -28.43
CA ALA A 367 -17.75 -16.46 -28.92
C ALA A 367 -16.21 -16.49 -28.91
N TYR A 368 -15.58 -17.08 -27.89
CA TYR A 368 -14.13 -17.30 -27.87
C TYR A 368 -13.64 -18.22 -29.01
N ALA A 369 -14.42 -19.25 -29.37
CA ALA A 369 -14.08 -20.10 -30.51
C ALA A 369 -14.24 -19.35 -31.84
N GLU A 370 -15.32 -18.57 -31.99
CA GLU A 370 -15.62 -17.74 -33.16
C GLU A 370 -14.60 -16.61 -33.35
N SER A 371 -14.01 -16.08 -32.26
CA SER A 371 -12.98 -15.04 -32.34
C SER A 371 -11.68 -15.51 -32.99
N ASN A 372 -11.57 -16.79 -33.38
CA ASN A 372 -10.42 -17.45 -33.99
C ASN A 372 -9.08 -17.03 -33.35
N PRO A 373 -8.85 -17.40 -32.07
CA PRO A 373 -7.74 -16.86 -31.28
C PRO A 373 -6.39 -17.29 -31.86
N VAL A 374 -5.62 -16.31 -32.33
CA VAL A 374 -4.30 -16.51 -32.98
C VAL A 374 -3.14 -16.02 -32.13
N LYS A 375 -3.36 -15.09 -31.20
CA LYS A 375 -2.31 -14.45 -30.42
C LYS A 375 -1.90 -15.34 -29.26
N GLU A 376 -0.65 -15.77 -29.21
CA GLU A 376 -0.13 -16.56 -28.10
C GLU A 376 -0.06 -15.76 -26.80
N LEU A 377 -0.41 -16.41 -25.69
CA LEU A 377 -0.30 -15.88 -24.34
C LEU A 377 0.99 -16.40 -23.70
N SER A 378 1.78 -15.51 -23.11
CA SER A 378 2.92 -15.91 -22.28
C SER A 378 2.45 -16.58 -20.98
N GLU A 379 3.32 -17.36 -20.35
CA GLU A 379 3.04 -18.03 -19.07
C GLU A 379 2.55 -17.03 -18.00
N GLU A 380 3.22 -15.88 -17.87
CA GLU A 380 2.82 -14.80 -16.94
C GLU A 380 1.38 -14.33 -17.20
N ARG A 381 0.97 -14.21 -18.47
CA ARG A 381 -0.40 -13.79 -18.81
C ARG A 381 -1.41 -14.90 -18.52
N LEU A 382 -1.05 -16.15 -18.73
CA LEU A 382 -1.89 -17.29 -18.36
C LEU A 382 -2.11 -17.38 -16.84
N GLU A 383 -1.08 -17.07 -16.04
CA GLU A 383 -1.20 -17.02 -14.59
C GLU A 383 -2.21 -15.96 -14.11
N LYS A 384 -2.32 -14.82 -14.81
CA LYS A 384 -3.33 -13.80 -14.49
C LYS A 384 -4.77 -14.34 -14.58
N LEU A 385 -5.03 -15.30 -15.47
CA LEU A 385 -6.35 -15.93 -15.61
C LEU A 385 -6.75 -16.77 -14.38
N ASN A 386 -5.82 -17.07 -13.47
CA ASN A 386 -6.16 -17.74 -12.19
C ASN A 386 -6.89 -16.80 -11.21
N ARG A 387 -6.90 -15.50 -11.48
CA ARG A 387 -7.65 -14.51 -10.68
C ARG A 387 -9.10 -14.33 -11.15
N ILE A 388 -9.49 -15.00 -12.24
CA ILE A 388 -10.86 -15.01 -12.74
C ILE A 388 -11.63 -16.09 -11.98
N GLU A 389 -12.54 -15.66 -11.13
CA GLU A 389 -13.30 -16.50 -10.20
C GLU A 389 -14.81 -16.44 -10.46
N HIS A 390 -15.27 -15.42 -11.21
CA HIS A 390 -16.70 -15.24 -11.43
C HIS A 390 -17.29 -16.40 -12.26
N PRO A 391 -18.35 -17.10 -11.81
CA PRO A 391 -18.85 -18.33 -12.45
C PRO A 391 -19.17 -18.22 -13.94
N ARG A 392 -19.62 -17.05 -14.39
CA ARG A 392 -19.92 -16.77 -15.82
C ARG A 392 -18.69 -16.65 -16.72
N LEU A 393 -17.49 -16.51 -16.18
CA LEU A 393 -16.24 -16.28 -16.91
C LEU A 393 -15.22 -17.42 -16.78
N VAL A 394 -15.36 -18.26 -15.75
CA VAL A 394 -14.42 -19.38 -15.48
C VAL A 394 -14.30 -20.32 -16.69
N GLU A 395 -15.41 -20.65 -17.35
CA GLU A 395 -15.39 -21.51 -18.55
C GLU A 395 -14.48 -20.93 -19.65
N VAL A 396 -14.62 -19.63 -19.93
CA VAL A 396 -13.83 -18.94 -20.95
C VAL A 396 -12.36 -18.86 -20.54
N ALA A 397 -12.10 -18.56 -19.26
CA ALA A 397 -10.74 -18.53 -18.72
C ALA A 397 -10.03 -19.89 -18.87
N ASP A 398 -10.74 -20.99 -18.61
CA ASP A 398 -10.20 -22.35 -18.75
C ASP A 398 -9.96 -22.73 -20.20
N LEU A 399 -10.87 -22.36 -21.12
CA LEU A 399 -10.66 -22.53 -22.57
C LEU A 399 -9.43 -21.77 -23.06
N MET A 400 -9.23 -20.54 -22.58
CA MET A 400 -8.06 -19.73 -22.90
C MET A 400 -6.76 -20.34 -22.35
N LYS A 401 -6.79 -20.87 -21.12
CA LYS A 401 -5.65 -21.59 -20.52
C LYS A 401 -5.29 -22.84 -21.31
N ALA A 402 -6.29 -23.62 -21.72
CA ALA A 402 -6.09 -24.86 -22.48
C ALA A 402 -5.52 -24.58 -23.88
N LYS A 403 -5.99 -23.52 -24.55
CA LYS A 403 -5.56 -23.18 -25.91
C LYS A 403 -4.28 -22.34 -25.95
N GLY A 404 -3.98 -21.62 -24.86
CA GLY A 404 -2.81 -20.73 -24.75
C GLY A 404 -2.89 -19.48 -25.63
N LYS A 405 -4.09 -19.05 -26.02
CA LYS A 405 -4.27 -17.98 -27.01
C LYS A 405 -5.35 -16.97 -26.64
N ALA A 406 -5.12 -15.71 -26.99
CA ALA A 406 -6.08 -14.62 -26.87
C ALA A 406 -6.88 -14.42 -28.17
N GLY A 407 -8.11 -13.94 -28.01
CA GLY A 407 -9.03 -13.56 -29.09
C GLY A 407 -9.36 -12.08 -29.05
N TYR A 408 -9.62 -11.49 -30.21
CA TYR A 408 -9.91 -10.06 -30.36
C TYR A 408 -11.41 -9.80 -30.54
N GLN A 409 -11.91 -8.72 -29.95
CA GLN A 409 -13.31 -8.30 -30.03
C GLN A 409 -13.76 -8.02 -31.47
N GLU A 410 -12.87 -7.52 -32.33
CA GLU A 410 -13.14 -7.19 -33.73
C GLU A 410 -13.71 -8.37 -34.52
N ALA A 411 -13.32 -9.60 -34.17
CA ALA A 411 -13.78 -10.80 -34.86
C ALA A 411 -15.28 -11.09 -34.65
N LEU A 412 -15.91 -10.44 -33.66
CA LEU A 412 -17.31 -10.65 -33.30
C LEU A 412 -18.24 -9.53 -33.77
N VAL A 413 -17.72 -8.50 -34.44
CA VAL A 413 -18.49 -7.30 -34.83
C VAL A 413 -19.73 -7.66 -35.65
N GLU A 414 -19.64 -8.59 -36.60
CA GLU A 414 -20.80 -8.99 -37.42
C GLU A 414 -21.94 -9.59 -36.59
N ARG A 415 -21.60 -10.28 -35.49
CA ARG A 415 -22.58 -10.85 -34.55
C ARG A 415 -23.15 -9.76 -33.65
N MET A 416 -22.29 -8.89 -33.14
CA MET A 416 -22.67 -7.73 -32.33
C MET A 416 -23.64 -6.80 -33.08
N VAL A 417 -23.40 -6.53 -34.36
CA VAL A 417 -24.28 -5.71 -35.20
C VAL A 417 -25.71 -6.29 -35.24
N LYS A 418 -25.87 -7.61 -35.26
CA LYS A 418 -27.20 -8.24 -35.30
C LYS A 418 -28.01 -8.07 -34.02
N ASP A 419 -27.35 -7.88 -32.88
CA ASP A 419 -28.03 -7.70 -31.60
C ASP A 419 -28.47 -6.25 -31.35
N ILE A 420 -27.75 -5.30 -31.96
CA ILE A 420 -28.06 -3.88 -31.79
C ILE A 420 -29.11 -3.37 -32.79
N LEU A 421 -29.22 -3.99 -33.97
CA LEU A 421 -30.21 -3.68 -35.02
C LEU A 421 -31.61 -4.13 -34.63
#